data_AF-A0A349G9Y9-F1
#
_entry.id   AF-A0A349G9Y9-F1
#
_cell.length_a   1.000
_cell.length_b   1.000
_cell.length_c   1.000
_cell.angle_alpha   90.00
_cell.angle_beta   90.00
_cell.angle_gamma   90.00
#
_symmetry.space_group_name_H-M   'P 1'
#
loop_
_entity.id
_entity.type
_entity.pdbx_description
1 polymer ?
#
loop_
_entity_poly.entity_id
_entity_poly.type
_entity_poly.pdbx_seq_one_letter_code
_entity_poly.pdbx_strand_id
1 'polypeptide(L)'
;MAKGFRNVAYYLSEVKTIFRLNGLSSVLSIISLALIFFITALTLSGWWMSTQLMDALKNEAEISAYFPQNTNAYTLEALQEEITKINGVKKVTLVSAEEAYERMSNILGQEARILSQFDENPFETYFEINIEIEELDAILL
;
A
#
# COMPACT_ATOMS: atom_id res chain seq x y z
N MET A 1 -1.19 -39.72 -34.21
CA MET A 1 -1.49 -38.33 -33.81
C MET A 1 -0.35 -37.38 -34.20
N ALA A 2 -0.08 -37.19 -35.50
CA ALA A 2 1.07 -36.38 -35.96
C ALA A 2 0.79 -35.52 -37.21
N LYS A 3 -0.49 -35.29 -37.55
CA LYS A 3 -0.88 -34.46 -38.71
C LYS A 3 -0.89 -32.95 -38.41
N GLY A 4 -1.08 -32.55 -37.15
CA GLY A 4 -1.12 -31.13 -36.77
C GLY A 4 0.22 -30.42 -36.92
N PHE A 5 1.31 -31.03 -36.43
CA PHE A 5 2.65 -30.41 -36.43
C PHE A 5 3.25 -30.20 -37.82
N ARG A 6 2.94 -31.07 -38.80
CA ARG A 6 3.51 -30.96 -40.16
C ARG A 6 2.93 -29.80 -40.97
N ASN A 7 1.70 -29.38 -40.64
CA ASN A 7 1.03 -28.27 -41.32
C ASN A 7 1.42 -26.91 -40.73
N VAL A 8 1.85 -26.84 -39.46
CA VAL A 8 2.30 -25.58 -38.82
C VAL A 8 3.49 -24.98 -39.56
N ALA A 9 4.47 -25.80 -39.94
CA ALA A 9 5.64 -25.33 -40.70
C ALA A 9 5.24 -24.76 -42.08
N TYR A 10 4.24 -25.38 -42.73
CA TYR A 10 3.68 -24.89 -43.98
C TYR A 10 3.00 -23.53 -43.79
N TYR A 11 2.12 -23.38 -42.80
CA TYR A 11 1.46 -22.10 -42.52
C TYR A 11 2.45 -20.99 -42.16
N LEU A 12 3.51 -21.28 -41.39
CA LEU A 12 4.57 -20.30 -41.11
C LEU A 12 5.32 -19.86 -42.38
N SER A 13 5.53 -20.77 -43.33
CA SER A 13 6.15 -20.44 -44.62
C SER A 13 5.23 -19.56 -45.49
N GLU A 14 3.93 -19.76 -45.39
CA GLU A 14 2.91 -18.96 -46.08
C GLU A 14 2.78 -17.56 -45.47
N VAL A 15 2.84 -17.45 -44.14
CA VAL A 15 2.92 -16.16 -43.42
C VAL A 15 4.09 -15.33 -43.93
N LYS A 16 5.29 -15.92 -44.05
CA LYS A 16 6.46 -15.23 -44.60
C LYS A 16 6.22 -14.70 -46.02
N THR A 17 5.47 -15.44 -46.83
CA THR A 17 5.13 -15.05 -48.21
C THR A 17 4.16 -13.87 -48.22
N ILE A 18 3.14 -13.87 -47.36
CA ILE A 18 2.19 -12.78 -47.18
C ILE A 18 2.89 -11.50 -46.67
N PHE A 19 3.82 -11.64 -45.71
CA PHE A 19 4.65 -10.52 -45.25
C PHE A 19 5.51 -9.91 -46.34
N ARG A 20 5.96 -10.70 -47.32
CA ARG A 20 6.75 -10.18 -48.45
C ARG A 20 5.89 -9.43 -49.46
N LEU A 21 4.63 -9.84 -49.64
CA LEU A 21 3.68 -9.22 -50.58
C LEU A 21 3.00 -7.97 -49.99
N ASN A 22 2.66 -7.99 -48.69
CA ASN A 22 1.91 -6.94 -47.99
C ASN A 22 2.64 -6.42 -46.75
N GLY A 23 3.97 -6.28 -46.82
CA GLY A 23 4.84 -6.06 -45.65
C GLY A 23 4.50 -4.83 -44.81
N LEU A 24 4.21 -3.69 -45.44
CA LEU A 24 3.85 -2.46 -44.71
C LEU A 24 2.57 -2.64 -43.89
N SER A 25 1.49 -3.15 -44.50
CA SER A 25 0.23 -3.36 -43.80
C SER A 25 0.35 -4.44 -42.71
N SER A 26 1.11 -5.51 -42.96
CA SER A 26 1.27 -6.60 -42.01
C SER A 26 2.08 -6.16 -40.78
N VAL A 27 3.10 -5.32 -40.97
CA VAL A 27 3.88 -4.72 -39.88
C VAL A 27 3.01 -3.76 -39.06
N LEU A 28 2.23 -2.89 -39.72
CA LEU A 28 1.32 -1.99 -39.01
C LEU A 28 0.31 -2.75 -38.16
N SER A 29 -0.28 -3.84 -38.68
CA SER A 29 -1.21 -4.68 -37.91
C SER A 29 -0.54 -5.35 -36.71
N ILE A 30 0.70 -5.84 -36.83
CA ILE A 30 1.46 -6.39 -35.69
C ILE A 30 1.68 -5.30 -34.63
N ILE A 31 2.10 -4.11 -35.06
CA ILE A 31 2.35 -2.99 -34.13
C ILE A 31 1.05 -2.61 -33.41
N SER A 32 -0.07 -2.51 -34.14
CA SER A 32 -1.37 -2.25 -33.52
C SER A 32 -1.74 -3.32 -32.49
N LEU A 33 -1.57 -4.60 -32.83
CA LEU A 33 -1.83 -5.70 -31.90
C LEU A 33 -0.93 -5.63 -30.66
N ALA A 34 0.36 -5.36 -30.86
CA ALA A 34 1.33 -5.21 -29.77
C ALA A 34 0.97 -4.02 -28.87
N LEU A 35 0.55 -2.89 -29.45
CA LEU A 35 0.12 -1.70 -28.71
C LEU A 35 -1.15 -1.99 -27.89
N ILE A 36 -2.11 -2.73 -28.42
CA ILE A 36 -3.31 -3.14 -27.68
C ILE A 36 -2.90 -3.94 -26.44
N PHE A 37 -2.09 -4.98 -26.61
CA PHE A 37 -1.63 -5.78 -25.48
C PHE A 37 -0.77 -4.98 -24.50
N PHE A 38 0.05 -4.06 -25.01
CA PHE A 38 0.87 -3.18 -24.18
C PHE A 38 0.00 -2.27 -23.30
N ILE A 39 -1.01 -1.62 -23.87
CA ILE A 39 -1.95 -0.79 -23.12
C ILE A 39 -2.71 -1.65 -22.10
N THR A 40 -3.18 -2.85 -22.49
CA THR A 40 -3.82 -3.78 -21.55
C THR A 40 -2.88 -4.14 -20.39
N ALA A 41 -1.63 -4.50 -20.67
CA ALA A 41 -0.64 -4.83 -19.65
C ALA A 41 -0.38 -3.64 -18.71
N LEU A 42 -0.28 -2.43 -19.25
CA LEU A 42 -0.13 -1.21 -18.44
C LEU A 42 -1.34 -0.99 -17.52
N THR A 43 -2.56 -1.13 -18.04
CA THR A 43 -3.78 -0.95 -17.22
C THR A 43 -3.88 -1.97 -16.09
N LEU A 44 -3.59 -3.24 -16.36
CA LEU A 44 -3.58 -4.30 -15.35
C LEU A 44 -2.47 -4.09 -14.31
N SER A 45 -1.29 -3.68 -14.76
CA SER A 45 -0.17 -3.38 -13.86
C SER A 45 -0.46 -2.16 -12.98
N GLY A 46 -1.06 -1.11 -13.56
CA GLY A 46 -1.50 0.07 -12.82
C GLY A 46 -2.57 -0.25 -11.79
N TRP A 47 -3.54 -1.10 -12.13
CA TRP A 47 -4.54 -1.59 -11.20
C TRP A 47 -3.90 -2.31 -10.01
N TRP A 48 -3.01 -3.27 -10.28
CA TRP A 48 -2.31 -4.00 -9.22
C TRP A 48 -1.47 -3.05 -8.34
N MET A 49 -0.69 -2.15 -8.94
CA MET A 49 0.07 -1.16 -8.17
C MET A 49 -0.85 -0.31 -7.28
N SER A 50 -2.00 0.15 -7.80
CA SER A 50 -2.95 0.95 -7.04
C SER A 50 -3.52 0.18 -5.85
N THR A 51 -3.81 -1.11 -5.99
CA THR A 51 -4.29 -1.93 -4.86
C THR A 51 -3.24 -2.03 -3.76
N GLN A 52 -1.97 -2.23 -4.12
CA GLN A 52 -0.88 -2.32 -3.13
C GLN A 52 -0.65 -0.98 -2.43
N LEU A 53 -0.71 0.12 -3.17
CA LEU A 53 -0.62 1.46 -2.59
C LEU A 53 -1.80 1.75 -1.65
N MET A 54 -3.01 1.35 -2.03
CA MET A 54 -4.19 1.50 -1.18
C MET A 54 -4.04 0.72 0.13
N ASP A 55 -3.57 -0.52 0.06
CA ASP A 55 -3.37 -1.35 1.25
C ASP A 55 -2.27 -0.79 2.15
N ALA A 56 -1.20 -0.23 1.59
CA ALA A 56 -0.17 0.45 2.36
C ALA A 56 -0.74 1.69 3.09
N LEU A 57 -1.47 2.55 2.38
CA LEU A 57 -2.10 3.74 2.98
C LEU A 57 -3.13 3.38 4.05
N LYS A 58 -3.91 2.32 3.85
CA LYS A 58 -4.87 1.83 4.85
C LYS A 58 -4.21 1.37 6.13
N ASN A 59 -3.04 0.75 6.04
CA ASN A 59 -2.30 0.29 7.22
C ASN A 59 -1.59 1.44 7.96
N GLU A 60 -1.36 2.59 7.31
CA GLU A 60 -0.78 3.78 7.93
C GLU A 60 -1.83 4.70 8.60
N ALA A 61 -3.12 4.37 8.51
CA ALA A 61 -4.16 5.16 9.19
C ALA A 61 -4.16 4.91 10.70
N GLU A 62 -3.47 5.81 11.40
CA GLU A 62 -3.32 5.79 12.85
C GLU A 62 -3.85 7.09 13.47
N ILE A 63 -4.56 6.96 14.59
CA ILE A 63 -4.98 8.07 15.44
C ILE A 63 -4.19 8.00 16.74
N SER A 64 -3.51 9.09 17.11
CA SER A 64 -2.86 9.25 18.40
C SER A 64 -3.82 9.90 19.41
N ALA A 65 -4.25 9.14 20.42
CA ALA A 65 -5.11 9.64 21.49
C ALA A 65 -4.31 9.87 22.78
N TYR A 66 -4.18 11.14 23.17
CA TYR A 66 -3.46 11.56 24.37
C TYR A 66 -4.37 11.54 25.59
N PHE A 67 -3.81 11.22 26.75
CA PHE A 67 -4.54 11.16 28.01
C PHE A 67 -3.71 11.77 29.16
N PRO A 68 -4.36 12.21 30.25
CA PRO A 68 -3.65 12.84 31.36
C PRO A 68 -2.67 11.87 32.04
N GLN A 69 -1.47 12.34 32.38
CA GLN A 69 -0.40 11.53 32.99
C GLN A 69 -0.77 10.90 34.35
N ASN A 70 -1.80 11.39 35.03
CA ASN A 70 -2.26 10.86 36.32
C ASN A 70 -3.29 9.72 36.20
N THR A 71 -3.34 9.04 35.04
CA THR A 71 -4.29 7.95 34.79
C THR A 71 -3.72 6.64 35.34
N ASN A 72 -4.50 5.96 36.19
CA ASN A 72 -4.12 4.68 36.79
C ASN A 72 -4.02 3.59 35.70
N ALA A 73 -3.06 2.67 35.81
CA ALA A 73 -2.89 1.50 34.94
C ALA A 73 -4.18 0.69 34.74
N TYR A 74 -4.97 0.49 35.81
CA TYR A 74 -6.26 -0.20 35.71
C TYR A 74 -7.26 0.54 34.80
N THR A 75 -7.23 1.88 34.85
CA THR A 75 -8.06 2.73 34.00
C THR A 75 -7.57 2.73 32.56
N LEU A 76 -6.25 2.63 32.33
CA LEU A 76 -5.66 2.53 30.99
C LEU A 76 -6.05 1.23 30.29
N GLU A 77 -5.98 0.09 30.98
CA GLU A 77 -6.41 -1.20 30.43
C GLU A 77 -7.90 -1.19 30.07
N ALA A 78 -8.75 -0.62 30.94
CA ALA A 78 -10.18 -0.49 30.69
C ALA A 78 -10.47 0.41 29.47
N LEU A 79 -9.77 1.54 29.35
CA LEU A 79 -9.88 2.44 28.19
C LEU A 79 -9.42 1.75 26.89
N GLN A 80 -8.30 1.02 26.94
CA GLN A 80 -7.81 0.27 25.79
C GLN A 80 -8.85 -0.76 25.31
N GLU A 81 -9.46 -1.49 26.24
CA GLU A 81 -10.53 -2.44 25.93
C GLU A 81 -11.77 -1.77 25.33
N GLU A 82 -12.16 -0.61 25.85
CA GLU A 82 -13.32 0.15 25.36
C GLU A 82 -13.09 0.65 23.94
N ILE A 83 -11.90 1.23 23.67
CA ILE A 83 -11.52 1.71 22.34
C ILE A 83 -11.46 0.55 21.35
N THR A 84 -10.95 -0.62 21.77
CA THR A 84 -10.87 -1.82 20.90
C THR A 84 -12.25 -2.35 20.50
N LYS A 85 -13.31 -2.05 21.28
CA LYS A 85 -14.69 -2.46 20.97
C LYS A 85 -15.40 -1.50 20.00
N ILE A 86 -14.80 -0.34 19.69
CA ILE A 86 -15.34 0.60 18.72
C ILE A 86 -15.27 -0.04 17.33
N ASN A 87 -16.38 0.05 16.56
CA ASN A 87 -16.42 -0.49 15.21
C ASN A 87 -15.45 0.28 14.30
N GLY A 88 -14.73 -0.43 13.43
CA GLY A 88 -13.66 0.15 12.61
C GLY A 88 -12.31 0.30 13.32
N VAL A 89 -12.16 -0.03 14.61
CA VAL A 89 -10.84 -0.08 15.27
C VAL A 89 -10.22 -1.47 15.06
N LYS A 90 -9.03 -1.51 14.45
CA LYS A 90 -8.28 -2.75 14.20
C LYS A 90 -7.39 -3.14 15.38
N LYS A 91 -6.72 -2.16 15.96
CA LYS A 91 -5.72 -2.38 17.00
C LYS A 91 -5.53 -1.11 17.84
N VAL A 92 -5.36 -1.29 19.14
CA VAL A 92 -4.98 -0.23 20.07
C VAL A 92 -3.69 -0.62 20.76
N THR A 93 -2.65 0.21 20.64
CA THR A 93 -1.34 0.01 21.26
C THR A 93 -1.02 1.19 22.16
N LEU A 94 -0.48 0.95 23.34
CA LEU A 94 0.03 2.00 24.20
C LEU A 94 1.49 2.31 23.80
N VAL A 95 1.79 3.56 23.47
CA VAL A 95 3.14 4.00 23.09
C VAL A 95 3.66 4.92 24.19
N SER A 96 4.84 4.58 24.75
CA SER A 96 5.47 5.39 25.80
C SER A 96 6.11 6.65 25.22
N ALA A 97 6.33 7.65 26.08
CA ALA A 97 7.05 8.86 25.69
C ALA A 97 8.45 8.56 25.13
N GLU A 98 9.16 7.58 25.71
CA GLU A 98 10.49 7.16 25.25
C GLU A 98 10.43 6.47 23.90
N GLU A 99 9.45 5.59 23.69
CA GLU A 99 9.26 4.93 22.40
C GLU A 99 8.92 5.95 21.30
N ALA A 100 8.06 6.92 21.60
CA ALA A 100 7.73 8.02 20.69
C ALA A 100 8.98 8.85 20.33
N TYR A 101 9.84 9.13 21.32
CA TYR A 101 11.10 9.83 21.10
C TYR A 101 12.04 9.04 20.19
N GLU A 102 12.21 7.73 20.44
CA GLU A 102 13.07 6.86 19.62
C GLU A 102 12.57 6.77 18.18
N ARG A 103 11.27 6.56 17.98
CA ARG A 103 10.62 6.55 16.66
C ARG A 103 10.86 7.86 15.92
N MET A 104 10.63 9.01 16.58
CA MET A 104 10.86 10.32 15.96
C MET A 104 12.33 10.57 15.66
N SER A 105 13.24 10.17 16.56
CA SER A 105 14.68 10.26 16.34
C SER A 105 15.10 9.46 15.10
N ASN A 106 14.54 8.26 14.90
CA ASN A 106 14.80 7.46 13.72
C ASN A 106 14.26 8.10 12.43
N ILE A 107 13.08 8.73 12.48
CA ILE A 107 12.48 9.45 11.34
C ILE A 107 13.35 10.66 10.94
N LEU A 108 13.81 11.44 11.92
CA LEU A 108 14.63 12.64 11.69
C LEU A 108 16.07 12.30 11.30
N GLY A 109 16.57 11.13 11.66
CA GLY A 109 17.90 10.65 11.30
C GLY A 109 19.00 11.65 11.68
N GLN A 110 19.66 12.25 10.68
CA GLN A 110 20.73 13.23 10.92
C GLN A 110 20.22 14.53 11.55
N GLU A 111 18.95 14.87 11.38
CA GLU A 111 18.33 16.07 11.93
C GLU A 111 17.82 15.87 13.37
N ALA A 112 17.88 14.65 13.90
CA ALA A 112 17.45 14.33 15.27
C ALA A 112 18.15 15.17 16.35
N ARG A 113 19.26 15.85 16.02
CA ARG A 113 19.89 16.86 16.89
C ARG A 113 18.91 17.93 17.37
N ILE A 114 17.84 18.23 16.63
CA ILE A 114 16.80 19.15 17.10
C ILE A 114 16.13 18.66 18.40
N LEU A 115 15.95 17.35 18.56
CA LEU A 115 15.35 16.76 19.76
C LEU A 115 16.26 16.90 20.99
N SER A 116 17.57 17.04 20.78
CA SER A 116 18.54 17.28 21.87
C SER A 116 18.56 18.72 22.38
N GLN A 117 17.81 19.63 21.75
CA GLN A 117 17.67 21.03 22.22
C GLN A 117 16.60 21.18 23.31
N PHE A 118 15.80 20.15 23.56
CA PHE A 118 14.85 20.13 24.67
C PHE A 118 15.55 19.59 25.93
N ASP A 119 15.34 20.24 27.07
CA ASP A 119 15.91 19.83 28.35
C ASP A 119 15.32 18.49 28.86
N GLU A 120 14.07 18.21 28.48
CA GLU A 120 13.33 16.99 28.81
C GLU A 120 12.64 16.41 27.56
N ASN A 121 12.21 15.15 27.63
CA ASN A 121 11.50 14.50 26.54
C ASN A 121 10.18 15.26 26.23
N PRO A 122 10.01 15.83 25.01
CA PRO A 122 8.83 16.62 24.68
C PRO A 122 7.59 15.76 24.35
N PHE A 123 7.71 14.44 24.31
CA PHE A 123 6.61 13.54 23.98
C PHE A 123 5.85 13.09 25.22
N GLU A 124 4.54 12.89 25.06
CA GLU A 124 3.67 12.28 26.06
C GLU A 124 3.35 10.84 25.68
N THR A 125 2.94 10.04 26.66
CA THR A 125 2.40 8.70 26.39
C THR A 125 1.02 8.81 25.75
N TYR A 126 0.74 8.00 24.73
CA TYR A 126 -0.53 8.04 24.00
C TYR A 126 -0.98 6.65 23.57
N PHE A 127 -2.26 6.52 23.24
CA PHE A 127 -2.79 5.35 22.55
C PHE A 127 -2.69 5.53 21.03
N GLU A 128 -2.01 4.61 20.38
CA GLU A 128 -1.97 4.47 18.93
C GLU A 128 -3.13 3.57 18.49
N ILE A 129 -4.11 4.16 17.82
CA ILE A 129 -5.34 3.49 17.40
C ILE A 129 -5.28 3.33 15.88
N ASN A 130 -5.11 2.09 15.43
CA ASN A 130 -5.14 1.73 14.02
C ASN A 130 -6.61 1.56 13.58
N ILE A 131 -7.02 2.26 12.54
CA ILE A 131 -8.40 2.29 12.08
C ILE A 131 -8.56 1.68 10.68
N GLU A 132 -9.74 1.15 10.41
CA GLU A 132 -10.17 0.79 9.07
C GLU A 132 -10.68 2.05 8.35
N ILE A 133 -9.91 2.58 7.39
CA ILE A 133 -10.31 3.77 6.61
C ILE A 133 -11.69 3.60 5.95
N GLU A 134 -12.09 2.37 5.61
CA GLU A 134 -13.38 2.09 4.98
C GLU A 134 -14.57 2.29 5.92
N GLU A 135 -14.33 2.30 7.23
CA GLU A 135 -15.33 2.52 8.28
C GLU A 135 -15.12 3.85 9.03
N LEU A 136 -14.38 4.79 8.43
CA LEU A 136 -14.06 6.09 9.07
C LEU A 136 -15.30 6.84 9.55
N ASP A 137 -16.40 6.76 8.80
CA ASP A 137 -17.68 7.40 9.14
C ASP A 137 -18.30 6.85 10.43
N ALA A 138 -18.01 5.59 10.80
CA ALA A 138 -18.48 4.98 12.04
C ALA A 138 -17.69 5.45 13.28
N ILE A 139 -16.50 6.03 13.08
CA ILE A 139 -15.59 6.48 14.15
C ILE A 139 -15.78 7.98 14.45
N LEU A 140 -16.24 8.77 13.48
CA LEU A 140 -16.42 10.23 13.60
C LEU A 140 -17.83 10.67 14.06
N LEU A 141 -18.77 9.74 14.23
CA LEU A 141 -20.15 9.96 14.67
C LEU A 141 -20.35 9.59 16.14
#